data_AF-A0A534Z2G9-F1
#
_entry.id   AF-A0A534Z2G9-F1
#
_cell.length_a   1.000
_cell.length_b   1.000
_cell.length_c   1.000
_cell.angle_alpha   90.00
_cell.angle_beta   90.00
_cell.angle_gamma   90.00
#
_symmetry.space_group_name_H-M   'P 1'
#
loop_
_entity.id
_entity.type
_entity.pdbx_description
1 polymer ?
#
loop_
_entity_poly.entity_id
_entity_poly.type
_entity_poly.pdbx_seq_one_letter_code
_entity_poly.pdbx_strand_id
1 'polypeptide(L)'
;MKHVSLGQARDRLSALVNDAAHGGQRIVLSSRGRPKAALIGMEDLERLERAEAEPRTIAREMLRWIERVEDTLRGRPRVRRSSTEALREVREEERAGGNGLPRRKPRTQAARRRGR
;
A
#
# COMPACT_ATOMS: atom_id res chain seq x y z
N MET A 1 17.09 14.56 -1.20
CA MET A 1 17.72 13.64 -0.22
C MET A 1 19.21 13.64 -0.48
N LYS A 2 20.04 13.92 0.54
CA LYS A 2 21.50 14.11 0.40
C LYS A 2 22.21 12.79 0.69
N HIS A 3 23.29 12.47 -0.02
CA HIS A 3 24.09 11.27 0.24
C HIS A 3 25.49 11.66 0.69
N VAL A 4 25.94 11.09 1.80
CA VAL A 4 27.26 11.38 2.38
C VAL A 4 27.93 10.07 2.75
N SER A 5 29.24 9.96 2.50
CA SER A 5 30.00 8.82 3.00
C SER A 5 30.23 8.92 4.51
N LEU A 6 30.35 7.79 5.21
CA LEU A 6 30.59 7.77 6.66
C LEU A 6 31.88 8.49 7.05
N GLY A 7 32.91 8.49 6.20
CA GLY A 7 34.13 9.27 6.41
C GLY A 7 33.86 10.78 6.41
N GLN A 8 33.20 11.28 5.35
CA GLN A 8 32.79 12.70 5.26
C GLN A 8 31.83 13.11 6.38
N ALA A 9 30.95 12.18 6.80
CA ALA A 9 30.01 12.42 7.87
C ALA A 9 30.71 12.56 9.23
N ARG A 10 31.73 11.75 9.49
CA ARG A 10 32.56 11.86 10.71
C ARG A 10 33.20 13.25 10.80
N ASP A 11 33.77 13.73 9.70
CA ASP A 11 34.53 14.97 9.70
C ASP A 11 33.64 16.23 9.78
N ARG A 12 32.32 16.11 9.50
CA ARG A 12 31.37 17.24 9.45
C ARG A 12 30.07 16.97 10.22
N LEU A 13 30.11 16.12 11.23
CA LEU A 13 28.91 15.60 11.89
C LEU A 13 27.99 16.70 12.40
N SER A 14 28.55 17.69 13.12
CA SER A 14 27.75 18.80 13.68
C SER A 14 27.00 19.60 12.63
N ALA A 15 27.63 19.87 11.48
CA ALA A 15 26.99 20.59 10.39
C ALA A 15 25.84 19.76 9.79
N LEU A 16 26.04 18.45 9.61
CA LEU A 16 24.99 17.56 9.09
C LEU A 16 23.82 17.42 10.07
N VAL A 17 24.09 17.39 11.37
CA VAL A 17 23.05 17.40 12.42
C VAL A 17 22.23 18.68 12.36
N ASN A 18 22.87 19.84 12.26
CA ASN A 18 22.16 21.11 12.12
C ASN A 18 21.36 21.19 10.81
N ASP A 19 21.91 20.71 9.69
CA ASP A 19 21.22 20.61 8.41
C ASP A 19 19.95 19.74 8.53
N ALA A 20 20.01 18.64 9.28
CA ALA A 20 18.87 17.75 9.48
C ALA A 20 17.86 18.30 10.51
N ALA A 21 18.32 18.89 11.59
CA ALA A 21 17.48 19.41 12.68
C ALA A 21 16.74 20.69 12.27
N HIS A 22 17.40 21.60 11.56
CA HIS A 22 16.86 22.94 11.25
C HIS A 22 16.64 23.15 9.75
N GLY A 23 17.46 22.54 8.90
CA GLY A 23 17.34 22.65 7.45
C GLY A 23 16.31 21.70 6.82
N GLY A 24 15.68 20.83 7.63
CA GLY A 24 14.75 19.80 7.14
C GLY A 24 15.40 18.80 6.18
N GLN A 25 16.74 18.71 6.15
CA GLN A 25 17.43 17.81 5.24
C GLN A 25 17.40 16.37 5.73
N ARG A 26 17.05 15.45 4.81
CA ARG A 26 17.19 14.01 5.02
C ARG A 26 18.48 13.53 4.35
N ILE A 27 19.38 12.94 5.13
CA ILE A 27 20.75 12.62 4.71
C ILE A 27 21.00 11.13 4.85
N VAL A 28 21.33 10.45 3.76
CA VAL A 28 21.69 9.03 3.73
C VAL A 28 23.19 8.88 3.95
N LEU A 29 23.56 8.12 4.98
CA LEU A 29 24.93 7.78 5.31
C LEU A 29 25.31 6.47 4.62
N SER A 30 26.42 6.49 3.90
CA SER A 30 26.89 5.35 3.11
C SER A 30 28.31 4.92 3.49
N SER A 31 28.60 3.63 3.38
CA SER A 31 29.95 3.08 3.52
C SER A 31 30.24 2.21 2.31
N ARG A 32 31.41 2.42 1.67
CA ARG A 32 31.80 1.70 0.44
C ARG A 32 30.70 1.77 -0.64
N GLY A 33 30.05 2.93 -0.77
CA GLY A 33 28.95 3.16 -1.72
C GLY A 33 27.59 2.55 -1.34
N ARG A 34 27.48 1.83 -0.21
CA ARG A 34 26.22 1.23 0.24
C ARG A 34 25.55 2.08 1.31
N PRO A 35 24.25 2.40 1.21
CA PRO A 35 23.51 3.08 2.27
C PRO A 35 23.42 2.20 3.52
N LYS A 36 23.61 2.79 4.71
CA LYS A 36 23.61 2.08 5.99
C LYS A 36 22.75 2.73 7.07
N ALA A 37 22.62 4.05 7.04
CA ALA A 37 21.83 4.80 8.02
C ALA A 37 21.30 6.07 7.36
N ALA A 38 20.37 6.75 8.04
CA ALA A 38 19.90 8.07 7.66
C ALA A 38 19.94 8.99 8.88
N LEU A 39 20.27 10.25 8.64
CA LEU A 39 20.14 11.34 9.58
C LEU A 39 18.93 12.18 9.15
N ILE A 40 18.01 12.38 10.07
CA ILE A 40 16.76 13.12 9.89
C ILE A 40 16.53 14.01 11.12
N GLY A 41 15.71 15.05 10.98
CA GLY A 41 15.29 15.87 12.11
C GLY A 41 14.34 15.12 13.05
N MET A 42 14.20 15.62 14.27
CA MET A 42 13.35 15.01 15.31
C MET A 42 11.88 14.97 14.89
N GLU A 43 11.35 16.02 14.27
CA GLU A 43 9.95 16.06 13.84
C GLU A 43 9.63 14.97 12.79
N ASP A 44 10.58 14.70 11.90
CA ASP A 44 10.49 13.63 10.92
C ASP A 44 10.59 12.25 11.57
N LEU A 45 11.47 12.08 12.56
CA LEU A 45 11.57 10.86 13.34
C LEU A 45 10.25 10.56 14.06
N GLU A 46 9.69 11.54 14.77
CA GLU A 46 8.41 11.38 15.46
C GLU A 46 7.26 11.06 14.49
N ARG A 47 7.26 11.66 13.29
CA ARG A 47 6.29 11.31 12.24
C ARG A 47 6.43 9.87 11.80
N LEU A 48 7.65 9.37 11.62
CA LEU A 48 7.90 7.97 11.27
C LEU A 48 7.50 7.03 12.41
N GLU A 49 7.84 7.34 13.66
CA GLU A 49 7.47 6.53 14.83
C GLU A 49 5.95 6.46 15.01
N ARG A 50 5.23 7.57 14.85
CA ARG A 50 3.75 7.58 14.83
C ARG A 50 3.20 6.75 13.67
N ALA A 51 3.75 6.92 12.48
CA ALA A 51 3.36 6.16 11.30
C ALA A 51 3.74 4.67 11.36
N GLU A 52 4.65 4.25 12.23
CA GLU A 52 4.95 2.83 12.52
C GLU A 52 4.10 2.26 13.64
N ALA A 53 3.59 3.11 14.53
CA ALA A 53 2.63 2.71 15.57
C ALA A 53 1.22 2.47 14.99
N GLU A 54 0.79 3.31 14.05
CA GLU A 54 -0.53 3.31 13.41
C GLU A 54 -0.87 2.14 12.43
N PRO A 55 0.04 1.44 11.72
CA PRO A 55 -0.33 0.43 10.71
C PRO A 55 -0.75 -0.91 11.30
N ARG A 56 -0.65 -1.08 12.62
CA ARG A 56 -1.02 -2.32 13.29
C ARG A 56 -2.47 -2.36 13.72
N THR A 57 -3.20 -1.25 13.74
CA THR A 57 -4.61 -1.22 14.14
C THR A 57 -5.48 -1.79 13.01
N ILE A 58 -5.38 -1.26 11.79
CA ILE A 58 -6.19 -1.72 10.64
C ILE A 58 -5.94 -3.20 10.34
N ALA A 59 -4.67 -3.63 10.24
CA ALA A 59 -4.36 -5.04 9.97
C ALA A 59 -4.88 -5.97 11.09
N ARG A 60 -4.80 -5.54 12.35
CA ARG A 60 -5.26 -6.32 13.51
C ARG A 60 -6.79 -6.30 13.62
N GLU A 61 -7.45 -5.20 13.30
CA GLU A 61 -8.90 -5.09 13.21
C GLU A 61 -9.46 -5.94 12.07
N MET A 62 -8.83 -5.89 10.90
CA MET A 62 -9.14 -6.79 9.79
C MET A 62 -8.97 -8.25 10.19
N LEU A 63 -7.89 -8.60 10.88
CA LEU A 63 -7.67 -9.97 11.34
C LEU A 63 -8.75 -10.41 12.34
N ARG A 64 -9.10 -9.56 13.31
CA ARG A 64 -10.22 -9.81 14.24
C ARG A 64 -11.57 -9.93 13.53
N TRP A 65 -11.77 -9.14 12.46
CA TRP A 65 -13.00 -9.21 11.67
C TRP A 65 -13.07 -10.54 10.90
N ILE A 66 -11.97 -10.97 10.27
CA ILE A 66 -11.88 -12.27 9.59
C ILE A 66 -12.15 -13.41 10.58
N GLU A 67 -11.51 -13.38 11.75
CA GLU A 67 -11.68 -14.40 12.79
C GLU A 67 -13.14 -14.49 13.25
N ARG A 68 -13.81 -13.34 13.46
CA ARG A 68 -15.24 -13.29 13.79
C ARG A 68 -16.10 -13.87 12.67
N VAL A 69 -15.81 -13.55 11.42
CA VAL A 69 -16.53 -14.10 10.26
C VAL A 69 -16.34 -15.61 10.20
N GLU A 70 -15.12 -16.12 10.34
CA GLU A 70 -14.82 -17.55 10.35
C GLU A 70 -15.53 -18.28 11.49
N ASP A 71 -15.58 -17.70 12.70
CA ASP A 71 -16.30 -18.28 13.83
C ASP A 71 -17.81 -18.33 13.60
N THR A 72 -18.41 -17.29 13.01
CA THR A 72 -19.84 -17.32 12.65
C THR A 72 -20.16 -18.35 11.55
N LEU A 73 -19.17 -18.68 10.72
CA LEU A 73 -19.27 -19.69 9.67
C LEU A 73 -18.90 -21.09 10.16
N ARG A 74 -18.29 -21.22 11.35
CA ARG A 74 -17.90 -22.48 11.95
C ARG A 74 -19.16 -23.29 12.28
N GLY A 75 -19.37 -24.39 11.55
CA GLY A 75 -20.58 -25.22 11.65
C GLY A 75 -21.62 -25.00 10.54
N ARG A 76 -21.45 -23.98 9.68
CA ARG A 76 -22.18 -23.94 8.41
C ARG A 76 -21.45 -24.81 7.39
N PRO A 77 -22.14 -25.68 6.64
CA PRO A 77 -21.50 -26.39 5.55
C PRO A 77 -20.91 -25.36 4.59
N ARG A 78 -19.61 -25.50 4.28
CA ARG A 78 -18.97 -24.74 3.19
C ARG A 78 -19.72 -25.11 1.92
N VAL A 79 -20.71 -24.31 1.54
CA VAL A 79 -21.34 -24.45 0.24
C VAL A 79 -20.25 -24.07 -0.75
N ARG A 80 -19.62 -25.08 -1.38
CA ARG A 80 -18.87 -24.87 -2.61
C ARG A 80 -19.90 -24.47 -3.66
N ARG A 81 -20.40 -23.22 -3.60
CA ARG A 81 -21.16 -22.66 -4.70
C ARG A 81 -20.18 -22.63 -5.86
N SER A 82 -20.52 -23.33 -6.94
CA SER A 82 -19.79 -23.15 -8.17
C SER A 82 -19.81 -21.66 -8.49
N SER A 83 -18.64 -21.06 -8.69
CA SER A 83 -18.52 -19.62 -9.00
C SER A 83 -19.43 -19.23 -10.18
N THR A 84 -19.68 -20.18 -11.10
CA THR A 84 -20.59 -20.01 -12.24
C THR A 84 -22.07 -19.92 -11.86
N GLU A 85 -22.52 -20.62 -10.81
CA GLU A 85 -23.92 -20.58 -10.34
C GLU A 85 -24.21 -19.30 -9.55
N ALA A 86 -23.28 -18.88 -8.69
CA ALA A 86 -23.42 -17.63 -7.95
C ALA A 86 -23.48 -16.41 -8.88
N LEU A 87 -22.67 -16.40 -9.95
CA LEU A 87 -22.73 -15.35 -10.98
C LEU A 87 -23.98 -15.45 -11.86
N ARG A 88 -24.63 -16.62 -11.92
CA ARG A 88 -25.87 -16.83 -12.66
C ARG A 88 -27.06 -16.26 -11.89
N GLU A 89 -27.15 -16.52 -10.58
CA GLU A 89 -28.16 -15.94 -9.69
C GLU A 89 -28.12 -14.40 -9.73
N VAL A 90 -26.95 -13.78 -9.56
CA VAL A 90 -26.81 -12.30 -9.60
C VAL A 90 -27.25 -11.74 -10.97
N ARG A 91 -26.94 -12.43 -12.07
CA ARG A 91 -27.38 -12.02 -13.42
C ARG A 91 -28.86 -12.24 -13.68
N GLU A 92 -29.48 -13.20 -13.00
CA GLU A 92 -30.91 -13.47 -13.09
C GLU A 92 -31.70 -12.48 -12.22
N GLU A 93 -31.18 -12.12 -11.05
CA GLU A 93 -31.68 -11.03 -10.21
C GLU A 93 -31.61 -9.67 -10.92
N GLU A 94 -30.49 -9.36 -11.61
CA GLU A 94 -30.36 -8.15 -12.43
C GLU A 94 -31.27 -8.14 -13.69
N ARG A 95 -31.70 -9.31 -14.17
CA ARG A 95 -32.66 -9.41 -15.29
C ARG A 95 -34.11 -9.30 -14.82
N ALA A 96 -34.42 -9.78 -13.62
CA ALA A 96 -35.75 -9.71 -13.03
C ALA A 96 -36.05 -8.31 -12.46
N GLY A 97 -35.04 -7.63 -11.91
CA GLY A 97 -35.11 -6.23 -11.51
C GLY A 97 -34.75 -5.31 -12.66
N GLY A 98 -35.73 -4.89 -13.45
CA GLY A 98 -35.55 -3.91 -14.52
C GLY A 98 -35.12 -2.54 -13.98
N ASN A 99 -33.84 -2.37 -13.62
CA ASN A 99 -33.24 -1.06 -13.46
C ASN A 99 -32.16 -0.90 -14.54
N GLY A 100 -32.57 -0.26 -15.63
CA GLY A 100 -31.76 -0.08 -16.83
C GLY A 100 -30.55 0.81 -16.57
N LEU A 101 -29.44 0.23 -16.14
CA LEU A 101 -28.14 0.86 -16.30
C LEU A 101 -27.64 0.61 -17.73
N PRO A 102 -27.35 1.66 -18.52
CA PRO A 102 -26.93 1.48 -19.90
C PRO A 102 -25.61 0.72 -19.94
N ARG A 103 -25.63 -0.42 -20.64
CA ARG A 103 -24.42 -1.20 -20.93
C ARG A 103 -23.39 -0.29 -21.60
N ARG A 104 -22.31 0.04 -20.89
CA ARG A 104 -21.13 0.64 -21.52
C ARG A 104 -20.65 -0.33 -22.59
N LYS A 105 -20.83 0.05 -23.86
CA LYS A 105 -20.33 -0.72 -24.99
C LYS A 105 -18.82 -0.97 -24.78
N PRO A 106 -18.33 -2.19 -25.02
CA PRO A 106 -16.91 -2.46 -24.93
C PRO A 106 -16.18 -1.51 -25.87
N ARG A 107 -15.16 -0.81 -25.35
CA ARG A 107 -14.22 -0.05 -26.17
C ARG A 107 -13.65 -1.01 -27.19
N THR A 108 -14.07 -0.87 -28.45
CA THR A 108 -13.48 -1.57 -29.58
C THR A 108 -11.98 -1.30 -29.55
N GLN A 109 -11.21 -2.35 -29.28
CA GLN A 109 -9.76 -2.28 -29.27
C GLN A 109 -9.34 -1.91 -30.70
N ALA A 110 -8.87 -0.67 -30.88
CA ALA A 110 -8.27 -0.23 -32.12
C ALA A 110 -7.02 -1.07 -32.37
N ALA A 111 -7.16 -2.11 -33.18
CA ALA A 111 -6.07 -2.84 -33.78
C ALA A 111 -5.39 -1.92 -34.80
N ARG A 112 -4.35 -1.26 -34.29
CA ARG A 112 -3.14 -0.78 -34.95
C ARG A 112 -3.05 -1.09 -36.45
N ARG A 113 -3.09 -0.01 -37.24
CA ARG A 113 -2.37 0.12 -38.52
C ARG A 113 -0.93 -0.41 -38.39
N ARG A 114 -0.53 -1.38 -39.23
CA ARG A 114 0.80 -1.48 -39.87
C ARG A 114 0.70 -2.34 -41.15
N GLY A 115 1.31 -1.83 -42.22
CA GLY A 115 1.40 -2.43 -43.56
C GLY A 115 0.64 -1.57 -44.57
N ARG A 116 1.25 -0.89 -45.54
CA ARG A 116 2.59 -0.97 -46.14
C ARG A 116 3.07 0.46 -46.43
#